data_AF-A0A2S7JTK9-F1
#
_entry.id   AF-A0A2S7JTK9-F1
#
_cell.length_a   1.000
_cell.length_b   1.000
_cell.length_c   1.000
_cell.angle_alpha   90.00
_cell.angle_beta   90.00
_cell.angle_gamma   90.00
#
_symmetry.space_group_name_H-M   'P 1'
#
loop_
_entity.id
_entity.type
_entity.pdbx_description
1 polymer ?
#
loop_
_entity_poly.entity_id
_entity_poly.type
_entity_poly.pdbx_seq_one_letter_code
_entity_poly.pdbx_strand_id
1 'polypeptide(L)'
;MSETTFLSFILLQGKRAVTLDTLPTMLLAGLEQLLVMRGIPQEAVDRAFLHYQEGRFSKTDSRSALGTLNDIVFRYQWMIDHAGGLDACDLTDIIMRINETPHSRLGCDSWDAVQAKLLRLC
;
A
#
# COMPACT_ATOMS: atom_id res chain seq x y z
N MET A 1 19.17 -2.74 -10.04
CA MET A 1 17.81 -3.09 -9.56
C MET A 1 17.23 -1.83 -8.96
N SER A 2 15.99 -1.48 -9.33
CA SER A 2 15.35 -0.29 -8.77
C SER A 2 14.90 -0.59 -7.34
N GLU A 3 15.26 0.27 -6.40
CA GLU A 3 14.90 0.11 -4.99
C GLU A 3 13.42 0.49 -4.79
N THR A 4 12.62 -0.40 -4.20
CA THR A 4 11.23 -0.08 -3.81
C THR A 4 11.26 0.91 -2.66
N THR A 5 10.74 2.11 -2.88
CA THR A 5 10.68 3.15 -1.85
C THR A 5 9.26 3.41 -1.36
N PHE A 6 8.24 2.93 -2.06
CA PHE A 6 6.85 3.18 -1.68
C PHE A 6 6.00 1.94 -1.89
N LEU A 7 5.18 1.63 -0.89
CA LEU A 7 4.19 0.56 -0.94
C LEU A 7 2.81 1.17 -1.13
N SER A 8 2.15 0.75 -2.19
CA SER A 8 0.79 1.07 -2.55
C SER A 8 -0.03 -0.21 -2.66
N PHE A 9 -1.32 -0.13 -2.40
CA PHE A 9 -2.25 -1.23 -2.55
C PHE A 9 -3.64 -0.69 -2.86
N ILE A 10 -4.50 -1.57 -3.39
CA ILE A 10 -5.90 -1.26 -3.64
C ILE A 10 -6.73 -1.82 -2.47
N LEU A 11 -7.58 -0.97 -1.90
CA LEU A 11 -8.64 -1.42 -1.01
C LEU A 11 -9.91 -1.64 -1.83
N LEU A 12 -10.30 -2.91 -2.01
CA LEU A 12 -11.59 -3.22 -2.60
C LEU A 12 -12.69 -2.91 -1.60
N GLN A 13 -13.37 -1.80 -1.86
CA GLN A 13 -14.54 -1.44 -1.10
C GLN A 13 -15.70 -2.35 -1.51
N GLY A 14 -16.14 -3.20 -0.59
CA GLY A 14 -17.37 -3.96 -0.75
C GLY A 14 -18.62 -3.07 -0.71
N LYS A 15 -19.79 -3.64 -0.43
CA LYS A 15 -21.07 -2.88 -0.43
C LYS A 15 -21.17 -1.77 0.63
N ARG A 16 -20.25 -1.70 1.60
CA ARG A 16 -20.26 -0.69 2.67
C ARG A 16 -19.43 0.53 2.26
N ALA A 17 -19.97 1.71 2.54
CA ALA A 17 -19.25 2.97 2.35
C ALA A 17 -17.99 3.02 3.24
N VAL A 18 -16.84 3.40 2.69
CA VAL A 18 -15.68 3.80 3.51
C VAL A 18 -16.08 5.08 4.25
N THR A 19 -16.15 4.99 5.57
CA THR A 19 -16.30 6.15 6.44
C THR A 19 -14.96 6.56 7.01
N LEU A 20 -14.92 7.79 7.53
CA LEU A 20 -13.76 8.33 8.24
C LEU A 20 -13.31 7.44 9.41
N ASP A 21 -14.25 6.80 10.09
CA ASP A 21 -13.97 5.92 11.23
C ASP A 21 -13.42 4.56 10.78
N THR A 22 -13.86 4.06 9.61
CA THR A 22 -13.42 2.76 9.09
C THR A 22 -12.10 2.83 8.33
N LEU A 23 -11.74 4.00 7.81
CA LEU A 23 -10.58 4.18 6.95
C LEU A 23 -9.25 3.70 7.60
N PRO A 24 -8.94 4.04 8.86
CA PRO A 24 -7.74 3.53 9.52
C PRO A 24 -7.68 2.00 9.59
N THR A 25 -8.80 1.38 9.95
CA THR A 25 -8.88 -0.09 10.08
C THR A 25 -8.72 -0.75 8.72
N MET A 26 -9.34 -0.20 7.68
CA MET A 26 -9.20 -0.69 6.31
C MET A 26 -7.77 -0.52 5.79
N LEU A 27 -7.13 0.61 6.09
CA LEU A 27 -5.73 0.85 5.72
C LEU A 27 -4.81 -0.21 6.35
N LEU A 28 -4.95 -0.48 7.65
CA LEU A 28 -4.14 -1.50 8.33
C LEU A 28 -4.40 -2.89 7.75
N ALA A 29 -5.66 -3.26 7.51
CA ALA A 29 -5.98 -4.55 6.90
C ALA A 29 -5.36 -4.73 5.51
N GLY A 30 -5.42 -3.69 4.66
CA GLY A 30 -4.79 -3.74 3.34
C GLY A 30 -3.26 -3.76 3.41
N LEU A 31 -2.67 -3.03 4.36
CA LEU A 31 -1.23 -3.04 4.59
C LEU A 31 -0.76 -4.41 5.10
N GLU A 32 -1.47 -5.01 6.04
CA GLU A 32 -1.23 -6.38 6.51
C GLU A 32 -1.23 -7.36 5.34
N GLN A 33 -2.27 -7.34 4.51
CA GLN A 33 -2.34 -8.19 3.31
C GLN A 33 -1.11 -7.99 2.42
N LEU A 34 -0.70 -6.74 2.17
CA LEU A 34 0.48 -6.45 1.36
C LEU A 34 1.78 -6.95 1.99
N LEU A 35 1.95 -6.81 3.31
CA LEU A 35 3.14 -7.28 4.02
C LEU A 35 3.22 -8.81 4.00
N VAL A 36 2.10 -9.50 4.21
CA VAL A 36 2.00 -10.96 4.13
C VAL A 36 2.28 -11.45 2.70
N MET A 37 1.72 -10.79 1.67
CA MET A 37 2.02 -11.08 0.26
C MET A 37 3.51 -10.91 -0.07
N ARG A 38 4.20 -10.01 0.63
CA ARG A 38 5.66 -9.81 0.52
C ARG A 38 6.49 -10.77 1.38
N GLY A 39 5.86 -11.74 2.04
CA GLY A 39 6.53 -12.78 2.81
C GLY A 39 6.90 -12.38 4.24
N ILE A 40 6.33 -11.29 4.77
CA ILE A 40 6.50 -10.95 6.19
C ILE A 40 5.65 -11.92 7.03
N PRO A 41 6.23 -12.58 8.05
CA PRO A 41 5.47 -13.47 8.93
C PRO A 41 4.36 -12.72 9.67
N GLN A 42 3.20 -13.34 9.81
CA GLN A 42 2.04 -12.76 10.49
C GLN A 42 2.39 -12.24 11.90
N GLU A 43 3.18 -12.99 12.66
CA GLU A 43 3.60 -12.58 14.00
C GLU A 43 4.36 -11.24 14.02
N ALA A 44 5.21 -10.98 13.02
CA ALA A 44 5.90 -9.69 12.91
C ALA A 44 4.95 -8.56 12.54
N VAL A 45 3.95 -8.83 11.68
CA VAL A 45 2.91 -7.85 11.34
C VAL A 45 2.10 -7.48 12.58
N ASP A 46 1.63 -8.49 13.33
CA ASP A 46 0.84 -8.29 14.55
C ASP A 46 1.62 -7.46 15.59
N ARG A 47 2.91 -7.79 15.80
CA ARG A 47 3.79 -7.05 16.72
C ARG A 47 4.03 -5.62 16.25
N ALA A 48 4.21 -5.40 14.95
CA ALA A 48 4.35 -4.05 14.39
C ALA A 48 3.08 -3.23 14.58
N PHE A 49 1.90 -3.87 14.49
CA PHE A 49 0.61 -3.19 14.52
C PHE A 49 0.05 -2.97 15.93
N LEU A 50 0.62 -3.63 16.95
CA LEU A 50 0.17 -3.60 18.35
C LEU A 50 -0.15 -2.19 18.89
N HIS A 51 0.62 -1.19 18.47
CA HIS A 51 0.51 0.20 18.94
C HIS A 51 -0.38 1.10 18.06
N TYR A 52 -0.89 0.61 16.93
CA TYR A 52 -1.69 1.39 15.99
C TYR A 52 -3.18 1.13 16.20
N GLN A 53 -3.74 1.71 17.27
CA GLN A 53 -5.16 1.58 17.62
C GLN A 53 -6.04 2.73 17.09
N GLU A 54 -5.43 3.87 16.77
CA GLU A 54 -6.11 5.05 16.26
C GLU A 54 -5.46 5.51 14.96
N GLY A 55 -6.26 5.94 13.99
CA GLY A 55 -5.77 6.58 12.78
C GLY A 55 -6.25 8.01 12.68
N ARG A 56 -5.36 8.88 12.22
CA ARG A 56 -5.65 10.28 11.89
C ARG A 56 -5.29 10.50 10.44
N PHE A 57 -6.14 11.23 9.72
CA PHE A 57 -5.88 11.63 8.34
C PHE A 57 -6.18 13.13 8.22
N SER A 58 -5.42 13.78 7.35
CA SER A 58 -5.58 15.20 7.04
C SER A 58 -5.29 15.40 5.56
N LYS A 59 -5.68 16.56 5.03
CA LYS A 59 -5.26 16.96 3.69
C LYS A 59 -3.75 17.14 3.67
N THR A 60 -3.11 16.68 2.59
CA THR A 60 -1.70 16.99 2.33
C THR A 60 -1.54 18.46 1.94
N ASP A 61 -0.48 19.09 2.41
CA ASP A 61 -0.05 20.43 2.01
C ASP A 61 0.93 20.38 0.80
N SER A 62 1.47 19.19 0.49
CA SER A 62 2.40 18.98 -0.61
C SER A 62 1.68 18.61 -1.91
N ARG A 63 1.61 19.59 -2.82
CA ARG A 63 1.10 19.38 -4.19
C ARG A 63 1.92 18.36 -4.98
N SER A 64 3.23 18.28 -4.72
CA SER A 64 4.12 17.30 -5.36
C SER A 64 3.79 15.86 -4.92
N ALA A 65 3.56 15.65 -3.62
CA ALA A 65 3.13 14.36 -3.11
C ALA A 65 1.75 13.98 -3.67
N LEU A 66 0.81 14.92 -3.69
CA LEU A 66 -0.52 14.70 -4.28
C LEU A 66 -0.44 14.31 -5.77
N GLY A 67 0.38 15.01 -6.56
CA GLY A 67 0.60 14.67 -7.96
C GLY A 67 1.18 13.27 -8.15
N THR A 68 2.17 12.90 -7.32
CA THR A 68 2.76 11.55 -7.36
C THR A 68 1.74 10.47 -7.02
N LEU A 69 0.89 10.69 -6.00
CA LEU A 69 -0.17 9.74 -5.64
C LEU A 69 -1.24 9.63 -6.75
N ASN A 70 -1.59 10.73 -7.42
CA ASN A 70 -2.50 10.71 -8.56
C ASN A 70 -1.92 9.92 -9.74
N ASP A 71 -0.61 10.05 -10.02
CA ASP A 71 0.06 9.27 -11.06
C ASP A 71 0.01 7.77 -10.75
N ILE A 72 0.15 7.38 -9.48
CA ILE A 72 0.01 5.98 -9.04
C ILE A 72 -1.42 5.48 -9.27
N VAL A 73 -2.43 6.26 -8.89
CA VAL A 73 -3.85 5.90 -9.12
C VAL A 73 -4.14 5.74 -10.62
N PHE A 74 -3.65 6.65 -11.45
CA PHE A 74 -3.82 6.58 -12.89
C PHE A 74 -3.19 5.31 -13.49
N ARG A 75 -2.02 4.91 -13.00
CA ARG A 75 -1.38 3.66 -13.42
C ARG A 75 -2.18 2.42 -13.04
N TYR A 76 -2.73 2.37 -11.83
CA TYR A 76 -3.62 1.29 -11.42
C TYR A 76 -4.82 1.18 -12.37
N GLN A 77 -5.50 2.29 -12.64
CA GLN A 77 -6.64 2.34 -13.56
C GLN A 77 -6.25 1.81 -14.95
N TRP A 78 -5.16 2.34 -15.51
CA TRP A 78 -4.69 1.91 -16.84
C TRP A 78 -4.37 0.41 -16.91
N MET A 79 -3.69 -0.13 -15.89
CA MET A 79 -3.33 -1.56 -15.87
C MET A 79 -4.56 -2.46 -15.72
N ILE A 80 -5.52 -2.05 -14.90
CA ILE A 80 -6.79 -2.78 -14.71
C ILE A 80 -7.60 -2.77 -16.01
N ASP A 81 -7.76 -1.60 -16.63
CA ASP A 81 -8.50 -1.45 -17.89
C ASP A 81 -7.84 -2.26 -19.01
N HIS A 82 -6.50 -2.24 -19.09
CA HIS A 82 -5.75 -3.01 -20.08
C HIS A 82 -5.88 -4.52 -19.88
N ALA A 83 -6.07 -4.97 -18.64
CA ALA A 83 -6.31 -6.37 -18.30
C ALA A 83 -7.77 -6.81 -18.51
N GLY A 84 -8.65 -5.94 -19.01
CA GLY A 84 -10.07 -6.25 -19.27
C GLY A 84 -11.01 -5.91 -18.10
N GLY A 85 -10.56 -5.11 -17.14
CA GLY A 85 -11.33 -4.69 -15.98
C GLY A 85 -11.09 -5.57 -14.74
N LEU A 86 -11.78 -5.22 -13.65
CA LEU A 86 -11.58 -5.86 -12.33
C LEU A 86 -11.93 -7.35 -12.30
N ASP A 87 -12.85 -7.80 -13.15
CA ASP A 87 -13.29 -9.20 -13.19
C ASP A 87 -12.28 -10.13 -13.88
N ALA A 88 -11.36 -9.57 -14.69
CA ALA A 88 -10.42 -10.31 -15.51
C ALA A 88 -8.96 -10.12 -15.09
N CYS A 89 -8.65 -9.11 -14.28
CA CYS A 89 -7.29 -8.76 -13.94
C CYS A 89 -6.75 -9.53 -12.71
N ASP A 90 -5.45 -9.79 -12.71
CA ASP A 90 -4.74 -10.21 -11.50
C ASP A 90 -4.30 -8.96 -10.73
N LEU A 91 -5.11 -8.58 -9.73
CA LEU A 91 -4.83 -7.41 -8.89
C LEU A 91 -3.54 -7.55 -8.09
N THR A 92 -3.16 -8.77 -7.69
CA THR A 92 -1.94 -9.02 -6.92
C THR A 92 -0.73 -8.68 -7.77
N ASP A 93 -0.69 -9.20 -9.00
CA ASP A 93 0.38 -8.92 -9.95
C ASP A 93 0.48 -7.43 -10.30
N ILE A 94 -0.67 -6.75 -10.48
CA ILE A 94 -0.70 -5.30 -10.73
C ILE A 94 -0.11 -4.52 -9.55
N ILE A 95 -0.53 -4.82 -8.32
CA ILE A 95 -0.02 -4.19 -7.09
C ILE A 95 1.48 -4.38 -6.97
N MET A 96 1.97 -5.61 -7.21
CA MET A 96 3.40 -5.92 -7.11
C MET A 96 4.22 -5.14 -8.15
N ARG A 97 3.79 -5.13 -9.42
CA ARG A 97 4.45 -4.37 -10.50
C ARG A 97 4.52 -2.87 -10.23
N ILE A 98 3.45 -2.28 -9.69
CA ILE A 98 3.45 -0.85 -9.35
C ILE A 98 4.42 -0.55 -8.21
N ASN A 99 4.52 -1.45 -7.23
CA ASN A 99 5.45 -1.29 -6.10
C ASN A 99 6.92 -1.58 -6.44
N GLU A 100 7.20 -2.29 -7.53
CA GLU A 100 8.56 -2.43 -8.07
C GLU A 100 9.04 -1.16 -8.78
N THR A 101 8.12 -0.26 -9.13
CA THR A 101 8.48 1.01 -9.75
C THR A 101 8.95 2.00 -8.68
N PRO A 102 10.10 2.68 -8.86
CA PRO A 102 10.61 3.62 -7.88
C PRO A 102 9.76 4.90 -7.85
N HIS A 103 9.39 5.34 -6.64
CA HIS A 103 8.60 6.55 -6.41
C HIS A 103 9.42 7.56 -5.59
N SER A 104 10.53 8.04 -6.15
CA SER A 104 11.57 8.83 -5.47
C SER A 104 11.09 10.17 -4.87
N ARG A 105 9.90 10.65 -5.24
CA ARG A 105 9.35 11.94 -4.79
C ARG A 105 8.66 11.90 -3.43
N LEU A 106 8.47 10.72 -2.83
CA LEU A 106 7.76 10.57 -1.55
C LEU A 106 8.69 10.56 -0.33
N GLY A 107 10.01 10.58 -0.52
CA GLY A 107 10.99 10.71 0.58
C GLY A 107 10.97 9.55 1.58
N CYS A 108 10.52 8.37 1.14
CA CYS A 108 10.36 7.20 1.97
C CYS A 108 11.66 6.37 2.07
N ASP A 109 11.83 5.68 3.19
CA ASP A 109 12.88 4.67 3.38
C ASP A 109 12.75 3.55 2.35
N SER A 110 13.85 2.88 2.07
CA SER A 110 13.82 1.71 1.20
C SER A 110 13.13 0.52 1.86
N TRP A 111 12.46 -0.27 1.02
CA TRP A 111 11.79 -1.49 1.46
C TRP A 111 12.75 -2.45 2.17
N ASP A 112 13.98 -2.61 1.68
CA ASP A 112 14.97 -3.50 2.28
C ASP A 112 15.28 -3.12 3.74
N ALA A 113 15.40 -1.81 4.02
CA ALA A 113 15.61 -1.30 5.37
C ALA A 113 14.40 -1.54 6.27
N VAL A 114 13.18 -1.37 5.75
CA VAL A 114 11.92 -1.61 6.48
C VAL A 114 11.73 -3.11 6.74
N GLN A 115 11.94 -3.95 5.74
CA GLN A 115 11.83 -5.40 5.84
C GLN A 115 12.79 -5.96 6.89
N ALA A 116 14.05 -5.50 6.89
CA ALA A 116 15.03 -5.91 7.90
C ALA A 116 14.60 -5.53 9.33
N LYS A 117 13.90 -4.40 9.53
CA LYS A 117 13.34 -4.01 10.84
C LYS A 117 12.16 -4.90 11.22
N LEU A 118 11.25 -5.19 10.30
CA LEU A 118 10.08 -6.03 10.55
C LEU A 118 10.47 -7.46 10.89
N LEU A 119 11.44 -8.05 10.19
CA LEU A 119 11.90 -9.41 10.44
C LEU A 119 12.60 -9.58 11.80
N ARG A 120 13.08 -8.50 12.43
CA ARG A 120 13.61 -8.53 13.81
C ARG A 120 12.54 -8.62 14.88
N LEU A 121 11.27 -8.47 14.51
CA LEU A 121 10.15 -8.61 15.43
C LEU A 121 9.70 -10.07 15.60
N CYS A 122 10.12 -10.96 14.69
CA CYS A 122 9.92 -12.41 14.80
C CYS A 122 10.73 -12.98 15.97
#